data_AF-A0A0D6L4Y3-F1
#
_entry.id   AF-A0A0D6L4Y3-F1
#
_cell.length_a   1.000
_cell.length_b   1.000
_cell.length_c   1.000
_cell.angle_alpha   90.00
_cell.angle_beta   90.00
_cell.angle_gamma   90.00
#
_symmetry.space_group_name_H-M   'P 1'
#
loop_
_entity.id
_entity.type
_entity.pdbx_description
1 polymer ?
#
loop_
_entity_poly.entity_id
_entity_poly.type
_entity_poly.pdbx_seq_one_letter_code
_entity_poly.pdbx_strand_id
1 'polypeptide(L)'
;MGETEEAKFVMPSMLDCIEALLVSVTASFGFLVNIASFFVMVRSDSFRNSFGYITAYQALCRASLLLIFAAWATPWTLLLIAIGFPMKYRIMFTNSATFRYLIFITAYRDLTI
;
A
#
# COMPACT_ATOMS: atom_id res chain seq x y z
N MET A 1 -13.20 5.64 40.85
CA MET A 1 -12.09 6.62 40.85
C MET A 1 -11.33 6.34 39.57
N GLY A 2 -11.64 7.10 38.51
CA GLY A 2 -11.15 6.85 37.17
C GLY A 2 -9.69 7.27 37.09
N GLU A 3 -8.81 6.30 36.90
CA GLU A 3 -7.44 6.55 36.48
C GLU A 3 -7.51 6.94 35.01
N THR A 4 -7.56 8.24 34.74
CA THR A 4 -7.26 8.77 33.41
C THR A 4 -5.83 8.40 33.11
N GLU A 5 -5.64 7.34 32.32
CA GLU A 5 -4.37 7.02 31.68
C GLU A 5 -3.93 8.26 30.89
N GLU A 6 -3.05 9.05 31.50
CA GLU A 6 -2.30 10.11 30.85
C GLU A 6 -1.63 9.48 29.62
N ALA A 7 -2.22 9.72 28.45
CA ALA A 7 -1.67 9.28 27.18
C ALA A 7 -0.26 9.88 27.07
N LYS A 8 0.75 9.08 27.41
CA LYS A 8 2.15 9.49 27.25
C LYS A 8 2.35 9.82 25.79
N PHE A 9 2.48 11.11 25.50
CA PHE A 9 2.84 11.62 24.20
C PHE A 9 4.25 11.13 23.88
N VAL A 10 4.34 10.00 23.19
CA VAL A 10 5.60 9.47 22.69
C VAL A 10 5.89 10.25 21.42
N MET A 11 6.90 11.12 21.47
CA MET A 11 7.39 11.80 20.28
C MET A 11 7.76 10.76 19.22
N PRO A 12 7.25 10.90 17.98
CA PRO A 12 7.59 10.01 16.89
C PRO A 12 9.11 9.99 16.69
N SER A 13 9.70 8.83 16.45
CA SER A 13 11.13 8.76 16.16
C SER A 13 11.40 9.32 14.76
N MET A 14 12.61 9.84 14.51
CA MET A 14 12.99 10.30 13.16
C MET A 14 12.86 9.19 12.10
N LEU A 15 13.00 7.92 12.51
CA LEU A 15 12.83 6.76 11.64
C LEU A 15 11.40 6.62 11.14
N ASP A 16 10.40 6.79 12.01
CA ASP A 16 8.97 6.70 11.64
C ASP A 16 8.60 7.76 10.60
N CYS A 17 9.18 8.96 10.72
CA CYS A 17 8.96 10.06 9.78
C CYS A 17 9.59 9.77 8.41
N ILE A 18 10.80 9.21 8.39
CA ILE A 18 11.49 8.79 7.16
C ILE A 18 10.71 7.66 6.47
N GLU A 19 10.23 6.67 7.22
CA GLU A 19 9.42 5.58 6.68
C GLU A 19 8.13 6.10 6.05
N ALA A 20 7.40 6.99 6.74
CA ALA A 20 6.18 7.62 6.22
C ALA A 20 6.43 8.35 4.89
N LEU A 21 7.52 9.13 4.83
CA LEU A 21 7.90 9.90 3.66
C LEU A 21 8.27 8.99 2.50
N LEU A 22 9.10 7.97 2.74
CA LEU A 22 9.50 7.00 1.73
C LEU A 22 8.30 6.26 1.14
N VAL A 23 7.38 5.79 1.99
CA VAL A 23 6.15 5.11 1.56
C VAL A 23 5.29 6.07 0.74
N SER A 24 5.12 7.32 1.17
CA SER A 24 4.32 8.31 0.46
C SER A 24 4.87 8.64 -0.94
N VAL A 25 6.19 8.87 -1.05
CA VAL A 25 6.85 9.17 -2.32
C VAL A 25 6.81 7.96 -3.24
N THR A 26 7.11 6.76 -2.72
CA THR A 26 7.10 5.53 -3.52
C THR A 26 5.69 5.18 -3.99
N ALA A 27 4.67 5.35 -3.14
CA ALA A 27 3.28 5.06 -3.48
C ALA A 27 2.75 6.00 -4.56
N SER A 28 3.00 7.30 -4.43
CA SER A 28 2.57 8.30 -5.42
C SER A 28 3.26 8.10 -6.78
N PHE A 29 4.59 8.00 -6.80
CA PHE A 29 5.33 7.80 -8.04
C PHE A 29 4.99 6.46 -8.70
N GLY A 30 4.98 5.38 -7.92
CA GLY A 30 4.65 4.06 -8.42
C GLY A 30 3.21 3.98 -8.95
N PHE A 31 2.25 4.66 -8.32
CA PHE A 31 0.86 4.72 -8.81
C PHE A 31 0.80 5.31 -10.22
N LEU A 32 1.46 6.45 -10.44
CA LEU A 32 1.51 7.13 -11.73
C LEU A 32 2.15 6.26 -12.83
N VAL A 33 3.26 5.59 -12.52
CA VAL A 33 3.95 4.73 -13.48
C VAL A 33 3.10 3.51 -13.84
N ASN A 34 2.44 2.89 -12.86
CA ASN A 34 1.63 1.69 -13.09
C ASN A 34 0.33 2.02 -13.83
N ILE A 35 -0.32 3.16 -13.53
CA ILE A 35 -1.52 3.56 -14.29
C ILE A 35 -1.19 3.98 -15.72
N ALA A 36 -0.05 4.65 -15.94
CA ALA A 36 0.43 4.97 -17.29
C ALA A 36 0.74 3.69 -18.08
N SER A 37 1.38 2.70 -17.43
CA SER A 37 1.67 1.39 -18.04
C SER A 37 0.39 0.65 -18.43
N PHE A 38 -0.62 0.64 -17.55
CA PHE A 38 -1.95 0.11 -17.86
C PHE A 38 -2.58 0.81 -19.07
N PHE A 39 -2.54 2.15 -19.09
CA PHE A 39 -3.11 2.93 -20.19
C PHE A 39 -2.45 2.63 -21.54
N VAL A 40 -1.11 2.55 -21.57
CA VAL A 40 -0.35 2.18 -22.77
C VAL A 40 -0.76 0.78 -23.25
N MET A 41 -0.86 -0.19 -22.34
CA MET A 41 -1.21 -1.56 -22.70
C MET A 41 -2.64 -1.71 -23.22
N VAL A 42 -3.61 -0.98 -22.65
CA VAL A 42 -4.99 -1.00 -23.12
C VAL A 42 -5.17 -0.27 -24.46
N ARG A 43 -4.39 0.78 -24.70
CA ARG A 43 -4.56 1.62 -25.89
C ARG A 43 -3.77 1.17 -27.11
N SER A 44 -2.65 0.47 -26.92
CA SER A 44 -1.80 0.04 -28.03
C SER A 44 -2.26 -1.27 -28.65
N ASP A 45 -2.51 -1.27 -29.97
CA ASP A 45 -2.90 -2.48 -30.70
C ASP A 45 -1.82 -3.58 -30.67
N SER A 46 -0.54 -3.21 -30.54
CA SER A 46 0.58 -4.17 -30.35
C SER A 46 0.42 -5.07 -29.11
N PHE A 47 -0.30 -4.60 -28.09
CA PHE A 47 -0.48 -5.33 -26.82
C PHE A 47 -1.82 -6.07 -26.75
N ARG A 48 -2.57 -6.19 -27.85
CA ARG A 48 -3.80 -7.02 -27.92
C ARG A 48 -3.49 -8.51 -28.06
N ASN A 49 -2.61 -8.99 -27.20
CA ASN A 49 -2.18 -10.38 -27.09
C ASN A 49 -2.20 -10.80 -25.61
N SER A 50 -2.06 -12.10 -25.34
CA SER A 50 -2.14 -12.62 -23.96
C SER A 50 -1.14 -11.96 -23.01
N PHE A 51 0.08 -11.65 -23.47
CA PHE A 51 1.09 -10.97 -22.66
C PHE A 51 0.68 -9.54 -22.30
N GLY A 52 0.13 -8.79 -23.25
CA GLY A 52 -0.33 -7.42 -23.02
C GLY A 52 -1.50 -7.35 -22.03
N TYR A 53 -2.47 -8.26 -22.14
CA TYR A 53 -3.56 -8.34 -21.16
C TYR A 53 -3.05 -8.70 -19.75
N ILE A 54 -2.21 -9.72 -19.61
CA ILE A 54 -1.64 -10.13 -18.30
C ILE A 54 -0.88 -8.97 -17.67
N THR A 55 -0.05 -8.27 -18.44
CA THR A 55 0.77 -7.18 -17.92
C THR A 55 -0.08 -5.95 -17.57
N ALA A 56 -1.15 -5.68 -18.32
CA ALA A 56 -2.10 -4.63 -18.00
C ALA A 56 -2.79 -4.89 -16.65
N TYR A 57 -3.31 -6.10 -16.44
CA TYR A 57 -3.91 -6.47 -15.15
C TYR A 57 -2.90 -6.39 -14.00
N GLN A 58 -1.65 -6.81 -14.22
CA GLN A 58 -0.61 -6.71 -13.21
C GLN A 58 -0.28 -5.24 -12.87
N ALA A 59 -0.21 -4.36 -13.86
CA ALA A 59 -0.02 -2.94 -13.65
C ALA A 59 -1.20 -2.30 -12.90
N LEU A 60 -2.44 -2.67 -13.25
CA LEU A 60 -3.63 -2.21 -12.54
C LEU A 60 -3.63 -2.64 -11.07
N CYS A 61 -3.36 -3.91 -10.78
CA CYS A 61 -3.26 -4.42 -9.40
C CYS A 61 -2.17 -3.69 -8.59
N ARG A 62 -1.01 -3.43 -9.20
CA ARG A 62 0.06 -2.66 -8.56
C ARG A 62 -0.37 -1.22 -8.28
N ALA A 63 -1.07 -0.56 -9.21
CA ALA A 63 -1.62 0.77 -8.99
C ALA A 63 -2.64 0.77 -7.84
N SER A 64 -3.60 -0.15 -7.84
CA SER A 64 -4.60 -0.27 -6.75
C SER A 64 -3.94 -0.48 -5.39
N LEU A 65 -2.90 -1.31 -5.31
CA LEU A 65 -2.12 -1.53 -4.09
C LEU A 65 -1.43 -0.28 -3.59
N LEU A 66 -0.77 0.47 -4.48
CA LEU A 66 -0.09 1.71 -4.12
C LEU A 66 -1.09 2.79 -3.71
N LEU A 67 -2.29 2.80 -4.28
CA LEU A 67 -3.38 3.67 -3.85
C LEU A 67 -3.86 3.33 -2.43
N ILE A 68 -3.94 2.05 -2.06
CA ILE A 68 -4.24 1.63 -0.69
C ILE A 68 -3.11 2.06 0.27
N PHE A 69 -1.85 1.90 -0.12
CA PHE A 69 -0.74 2.38 0.70
C PHE A 69 -0.76 3.91 0.89
N ALA A 70 -1.06 4.66 -0.17
CA ALA A 70 -1.15 6.12 -0.10
C ALA A 70 -2.36 6.61 0.71
N ALA A 71 -3.54 6.02 0.49
CA ALA A 71 -4.80 6.46 1.10
C ALA A 71 -5.04 5.89 2.50
N TRP A 72 -4.37 4.78 2.86
CA TRP A 72 -4.56 4.11 4.13
C TRP A 72 -3.27 4.11 4.96
N ALA A 73 -2.16 3.55 4.47
CA ALA A 73 -0.95 3.45 5.28
C ALA A 73 -0.38 4.83 5.64
N THR A 74 -0.18 5.73 4.67
CA THR A 74 0.39 7.06 4.92
C THR A 74 -0.40 7.93 5.93
N PRO A 75 -1.74 8.08 5.82
CA PRO A 75 -2.48 8.87 6.80
C PRO A 75 -2.48 8.19 8.17
N TRP A 76 -2.60 6.87 8.29
CA TRP A 76 -2.50 6.24 9.61
C TRP A 76 -1.12 6.46 10.24
N THR A 77 -0.04 6.41 9.46
CA THR A 77 1.32 6.74 9.92
C THR A 77 1.43 8.19 10.38
N LEU A 78 1.02 9.17 9.57
CA LEU A 78 1.12 10.59 9.93
C LEU A 78 0.16 11.00 11.05
N LEU A 79 -1.03 10.42 11.09
CA LEU A 79 -2.10 10.76 12.04
C LEU A 79 -1.83 10.08 13.40
N LEU A 80 -1.30 8.85 13.44
CA LEU A 80 -0.81 8.22 14.68
C LEU A 80 0.42 8.94 15.24
N ILE A 81 1.32 9.39 14.37
CA ILE A 81 2.42 10.28 14.74
C ILE A 81 1.88 11.60 15.35
N ALA A 82 0.85 12.20 14.75
CA ALA A 82 0.28 13.46 15.22
C ALA A 82 -0.49 13.35 16.54
N ILE A 83 -1.19 12.23 16.79
CA ILE A 83 -1.92 11.98 18.05
C ILE A 83 -0.98 11.44 19.15
N GLY A 84 0.30 11.16 18.85
CA GLY A 84 1.25 10.64 19.83
C GLY A 84 0.91 9.23 20.33
N PHE A 85 0.04 8.52 19.61
CA PHE A 85 -0.31 7.13 19.91
C PHE A 85 0.73 6.22 19.25
N PRO A 86 1.54 5.46 20.02
CA PRO A 86 2.50 4.53 19.47
C PRO A 86 1.80 3.22 19.08
N MET A 87 0.77 3.29 18.24
CA MET A 87 0.21 2.10 17.60
C MET A 87 1.19 1.69 16.50
N LYS A 88 2.12 0.80 16.85
CA LYS A 88 3.02 0.18 15.87
C LYS A 88 2.17 -0.45 14.76
N TYR A 89 2.41 -0.08 13.51
CA TYR A 89 1.90 -0.71 12.28
C TYR A 89 1.98 -2.24 12.32
N ARG A 90 2.95 -2.76 13.10
CA ARG A 90 3.19 -4.15 13.47
C ARG A 90 1.96 -4.89 14.03
N ILE A 91 0.99 -4.21 14.63
CA ILE A 91 -0.19 -4.86 15.25
C ILE A 91 -1.34 -5.02 14.24
N MET A 92 -1.58 -4.01 13.40
CA MET A 92 -2.73 -4.02 12.46
C MET A 92 -2.43 -4.80 11.17
N PHE A 93 -1.20 -4.75 10.65
CA PHE A 93 -0.72 -5.67 9.62
C PHE A 93 -0.05 -6.88 10.30
N THR A 94 -0.86 -7.68 10.99
CA THR A 94 -0.42 -9.00 11.48
C THR A 94 0.04 -9.83 10.27
N ASN A 95 1.13 -10.60 10.41
CA ASN A 95 1.65 -11.50 9.35
C ASN A 95 0.54 -12.31 8.65
N SER A 96 -0.52 -12.68 9.36
CA SER A 96 -1.70 -13.37 8.82
C SER A 96 -2.51 -12.55 7.79
N ALA A 97 -2.67 -11.24 7.97
CA ALA A 97 -3.36 -10.38 7.00
C ALA A 97 -2.54 -10.22 5.72
N THR A 98 -1.22 -10.03 5.87
CA THR A 98 -0.27 -10.02 4.74
C THR A 98 -0.27 -11.37 4.03
N PHE A 99 -0.28 -12.49 4.76
CA PHE A 99 -0.31 -13.84 4.19
C PHE A 99 -1.63 -14.11 3.44
N ARG A 100 -2.77 -13.69 4.00
CA ARG A 100 -4.08 -13.81 3.35
C ARG A 100 -4.15 -12.98 2.08
N TYR A 101 -3.57 -11.79 2.09
CA TYR A 101 -3.51 -10.93 0.92
C TYR A 101 -2.55 -11.49 -0.15
N LEU A 102 -1.39 -12.03 0.25
CA LEU A 102 -0.47 -12.73 -0.65
C LEU A 102 -1.10 -13.98 -1.26
N ILE A 103 -1.79 -14.81 -0.47
CA ILE A 103 -2.55 -15.97 -0.95
C ILE A 103 -3.66 -15.55 -1.90
N PHE A 104 -4.37 -14.46 -1.60
CA PHE A 104 -5.40 -13.93 -2.51
C PHE A 104 -4.79 -13.51 -3.85
N ILE A 105 -3.68 -12.77 -3.85
CA ILE A 105 -2.98 -12.40 -5.09
C ILE A 105 -2.43 -13.60 -5.85
N THR A 106 -1.84 -14.58 -5.15
CA THR A 106 -1.28 -15.78 -5.80
C THR A 106 -2.37 -16.71 -6.33
N ALA A 107 -3.46 -16.91 -5.59
CA ALA A 107 -4.62 -17.67 -6.06
C ALA A 107 -5.29 -17.02 -7.27
N TYR A 108 -5.40 -15.68 -7.30
CA TYR A 108 -5.88 -14.97 -8.49
C TYR A 108 -4.92 -15.09 -9.69
N ARG A 109 -3.61 -15.20 -9.44
CA ARG A 109 -2.61 -15.43 -10.49
C ARG A 109 -2.69 -16.85 -11.08
N ASP A 110 -2.92 -17.88 -10.25
CA ASP A 110 -3.01 -19.28 -10.70
C ASP A 110 -4.35 -19.63 -11.36
N LEU A 111 -5.43 -18.89 -11.07
CA LEU A 111 -6.75 -19.11 -11.70
C LEU A 111 -6.86 -18.51 -13.11
N THR A 112 -5.82 -17.79 -13.58
CA THR A 112 -5.83 -17.04 -14.84
C THR A 112 -4.73 -17.51 -15.81
N ILE A 113 -4.36 -18.79 -15.73
CA ILE A 113 -3.60 -19.56 -16.74
C ILE A 113 -4.51 -20.68 -17.22
#